data_AF-A0A7K1ELM3-F1
#
_entry.id   AF-A0A7K1ELM3-F1
#
_cell.length_a   1.000
_cell.length_b   1.000
_cell.length_c   1.000
_cell.angle_alpha   90.00
_cell.angle_beta   90.00
_cell.angle_gamma   90.00
#
_symmetry.space_group_name_H-M   'P 1'
#
loop_
_entity.id
_entity.type
_entity.pdbx_description
1 polymer ?
#
loop_
_entity_poly.entity_id
_entity_poly.type
_entity_poly.pdbx_seq_one_letter_code
_entity_poly.pdbx_strand_id
1 'polypeptide(L)'
;MALWNRRQLNGTRSHHSPQQERDNNMKTKLAGIIASVALVVGVTACSSDDAATPDSPEITVTSQWARQSHMATDMGAAYMIIESDAEDELVGASVDMSVAMMTEVHETVTVDGGMKMQEVSSIKVTPEMPIEM
;
A
#
# COMPACT_ATOMS: atom_id res chain seq x y z
N MET A 1 -1.16 37.30 -46.24
CA MET A 1 -1.78 38.53 -45.72
C MET A 1 -2.23 38.21 -44.28
N ALA A 2 -1.76 38.73 -43.16
CA ALA A 2 -0.69 39.65 -42.73
C ALA A 2 -0.32 39.20 -41.28
N LEU A 3 0.96 39.02 -40.94
CA LEU A 3 1.78 39.89 -40.07
C LEU A 3 1.10 40.47 -38.79
N TRP A 4 1.93 40.54 -37.73
CA TRP A 4 1.89 41.49 -36.59
C TRP A 4 1.14 41.02 -35.33
N ASN A 5 1.52 41.29 -34.06
CA ASN A 5 2.76 41.69 -33.37
C ASN A 5 2.42 41.78 -31.86
N ARG A 6 3.52 41.87 -31.11
CA ARG A 6 3.75 42.19 -29.71
C ARG A 6 3.03 43.45 -29.15
N ARG A 7 2.76 43.39 -27.84
CA ARG A 7 3.00 44.41 -26.78
C ARG A 7 1.99 45.55 -26.53
N GLN A 8 1.30 45.43 -25.38
CA GLN A 8 0.99 46.40 -24.30
C GLN A 8 0.22 47.70 -24.59
N LEU A 9 -0.71 48.07 -23.69
CA LEU A 9 -0.50 49.05 -22.60
C LEU A 9 -1.81 49.40 -21.84
N ASN A 10 -1.67 49.44 -20.50
CA ASN A 10 -2.29 50.33 -19.51
C ASN A 10 -3.81 50.47 -19.29
N GLY A 11 -4.21 50.25 -18.03
CA GLY A 11 -5.41 50.82 -17.40
C GLY A 11 -5.61 50.33 -15.96
N THR A 12 -5.05 51.05 -14.99
CA THR A 12 -5.02 50.77 -13.55
C THR A 12 -6.33 51.09 -12.81
N ARG A 13 -6.80 50.23 -11.89
CA ARG A 13 -7.08 50.57 -10.47
C ARG A 13 -7.66 49.40 -9.64
N SER A 14 -6.84 48.98 -8.67
CA SER A 14 -7.17 48.72 -7.25
C SER A 14 -8.49 48.03 -6.88
N HIS A 15 -8.39 46.77 -6.46
CA HIS A 15 -8.96 46.32 -5.19
C HIS A 15 -8.06 45.25 -4.55
N HIS A 16 -7.64 45.55 -3.32
CA HIS A 16 -7.24 44.66 -2.23
C HIS A 16 -7.14 43.15 -2.47
N SER A 17 -5.93 42.60 -2.33
CA SER A 17 -5.49 41.78 -1.17
C SER A 17 -4.12 41.16 -1.48
N PRO A 18 -3.03 41.52 -0.78
CA PRO A 18 -1.72 40.95 -1.06
C PRO A 18 -1.49 39.63 -0.30
N GLN A 19 -0.98 38.66 -1.07
CA GLN A 19 0.17 37.82 -0.74
C GLN A 19 -0.03 36.68 0.28
N GLN A 20 -0.39 35.53 -0.30
CA GLN A 20 0.14 34.22 0.05
C GLN A 20 1.66 34.20 -0.20
N GLU A 21 2.43 34.36 0.86
CA GLU A 21 3.82 33.93 1.00
C GLU A 21 4.05 33.80 2.52
N ARG A 22 4.17 32.56 3.01
CA ARG A 22 4.46 32.25 4.42
C ARG A 22 5.84 31.60 4.49
N ASP A 23 6.81 32.30 3.96
CA ASP A 23 8.17 32.26 4.42
C ASP A 23 8.27 32.94 5.81
N ASN A 24 9.31 32.55 6.54
CA ASN A 24 9.87 33.20 7.73
C ASN A 24 9.67 32.50 9.09
N ASN A 25 10.61 31.58 9.35
CA ASN A 25 11.64 31.75 10.39
C ASN A 25 11.21 32.33 11.75
N MET A 26 11.15 31.41 12.72
CA MET A 26 11.90 31.46 13.99
C MET A 26 12.26 32.87 14.48
N LYS A 27 11.36 33.48 15.29
CA LYS A 27 11.66 34.61 16.18
C LYS A 27 10.58 34.74 17.25
N THR A 28 10.85 34.09 18.38
CA THR A 28 10.52 34.46 19.77
C THR A 28 9.56 35.63 19.96
N LYS A 29 8.35 35.35 20.45
CA LYS A 29 7.44 36.33 21.07
C LYS A 29 6.88 35.72 22.36
N LEU A 30 7.65 35.89 23.44
CA LEU A 30 7.17 35.79 24.82
C LEU A 30 6.21 36.95 25.09
N ALA A 31 5.00 36.66 25.60
CA ALA A 31 4.32 37.40 26.67
C ALA A 31 2.82 37.03 26.75
N GLY A 32 2.37 36.60 27.92
CA GLY A 32 0.93 36.49 28.22
C GLY A 32 0.58 35.50 29.33
N ILE A 33 1.20 35.65 30.51
CA ILE A 33 0.90 34.87 31.72
C ILE A 33 -0.43 35.37 32.31
N ILE A 34 -1.44 34.50 32.45
CA ILE A 34 -2.44 34.60 33.52
C ILE A 34 -2.22 33.38 34.41
N ALA A 35 -1.71 33.66 35.61
CA ALA A 35 -1.43 32.69 36.65
C ALA A 35 -2.73 32.16 37.25
N SER A 36 -2.86 30.85 37.34
CA SER A 36 -3.71 30.17 38.33
C SER A 36 -2.84 29.11 38.99
N VAL A 37 -2.81 29.19 40.32
CA VAL A 37 -1.83 28.59 41.22
C VAL A 37 -1.88 27.07 41.22
N ALA A 38 -0.68 26.51 41.39
CA ALA A 38 -0.30 25.11 41.29
C ALA A 38 -0.98 24.15 42.28
N LEU A 39 -1.30 22.96 41.80
CA LEU A 39 -1.29 21.73 42.58
C LEU A 39 -0.21 20.82 41.97
N VAL A 40 0.84 20.56 42.73
CA VAL A 40 2.04 19.82 42.30
C VAL A 40 1.95 18.36 42.74
N VAL A 41 2.58 17.49 41.94
CA VAL A 41 2.93 16.08 42.12
C VAL A 41 1.91 15.05 41.62
N GLY A 42 2.09 14.72 40.36
CA GLY A 42 1.77 13.42 39.78
C GLY A 42 2.53 13.28 38.47
N VAL A 43 3.86 13.09 38.53
CA VAL A 43 4.59 12.53 37.38
C VAL A 43 4.19 11.05 37.32
N THR A 44 2.97 10.79 36.88
CA THR A 44 2.72 9.58 36.11
C THR A 44 3.34 9.87 34.75
N ALA A 45 4.61 9.53 34.62
CA ALA A 45 5.16 9.12 33.34
C ALA A 45 4.26 7.96 32.89
N CYS A 46 3.17 8.30 32.21
CA CYS A 46 2.70 7.44 31.15
C CYS A 46 3.88 7.48 30.18
N SER A 47 4.81 6.53 30.36
CA SER A 47 5.41 5.91 29.20
C SER A 47 4.18 5.55 28.37
N SER A 48 3.81 6.43 27.45
CA SER A 48 3.26 5.95 26.21
C SER A 48 4.39 5.10 25.69
N ASP A 49 4.42 3.84 26.13
CA ASP A 49 4.68 2.76 25.24
C ASP A 49 3.69 2.99 24.10
N ASP A 50 4.07 3.88 23.17
CA ASP A 50 4.03 3.58 21.75
C ASP A 50 4.71 2.21 21.66
N ALA A 51 3.96 1.19 22.05
CA ALA A 51 4.16 -0.15 21.57
C ALA A 51 3.98 0.06 20.08
N ALA A 52 5.10 0.31 19.39
CA ALA A 52 5.15 0.32 17.95
C ALA A 52 4.43 -0.96 17.57
N THR A 53 3.23 -0.81 17.00
CA THR A 53 2.56 -1.92 16.35
C THR A 53 3.62 -2.50 15.44
N PRO A 54 4.06 -3.75 15.65
CA PRO A 54 5.08 -4.32 14.78
C PRO A 54 4.55 -4.15 13.36
N ASP A 55 5.36 -3.57 12.48
CA ASP A 55 4.98 -3.43 11.09
C ASP A 55 4.50 -4.80 10.62
N SER A 56 3.22 -4.87 10.22
CA SER A 56 2.68 -6.11 9.69
C SER A 56 3.50 -6.47 8.45
N PRO A 57 3.86 -7.75 8.28
CA PRO A 57 4.65 -8.17 7.13
C PRO A 57 3.97 -7.74 5.84
N GLU A 58 4.74 -7.18 4.92
CA GLU A 58 4.26 -6.73 3.63
C GLU A 58 4.21 -7.93 2.68
N ILE A 59 3.01 -8.20 2.13
CA ILE A 59 2.82 -9.20 1.07
C ILE A 59 2.57 -8.45 -0.24
N THR A 60 3.41 -8.70 -1.23
CA THR A 60 3.29 -8.12 -2.57
C THR A 60 2.85 -9.18 -3.57
N VAL A 61 1.89 -8.85 -4.43
CA VAL A 61 1.43 -9.72 -5.53
C VAL A 61 1.63 -9.00 -6.86
N THR A 62 2.36 -9.62 -7.78
CA THR A 62 2.67 -9.06 -9.11
C THR A 62 2.41 -10.05 -10.24
N SER A 63 2.51 -9.56 -11.48
CA SER A 63 2.47 -10.38 -12.70
C SER A 63 1.23 -11.29 -12.82
N GLN A 64 0.11 -10.85 -12.26
CA GLN A 64 -1.11 -11.63 -12.19
C GLN A 64 -1.78 -11.76 -13.57
N TRP A 65 -2.15 -12.98 -13.94
CA TRP A 65 -2.95 -13.27 -15.12
C TRP A 65 -3.76 -14.55 -14.94
N ALA A 66 -4.81 -14.72 -15.74
CA ALA A 66 -5.60 -15.94 -15.71
C ALA A 66 -5.67 -16.55 -17.10
N ARG A 67 -5.53 -17.88 -17.18
CA ARG A 67 -5.87 -18.61 -18.40
C ARG A 67 -7.37 -18.85 -18.40
N GLN A 68 -8.02 -18.51 -19.51
CA GLN A 68 -9.40 -18.90 -19.72
C GLN A 68 -9.49 -20.42 -19.87
N SER A 69 -10.50 -21.01 -19.26
CA SER A 69 -10.85 -22.40 -19.45
C SER A 69 -11.15 -22.68 -20.93
N HIS A 70 -10.68 -23.82 -21.44
CA HIS A 70 -11.06 -24.27 -22.77
C HIS A 70 -12.55 -24.65 -22.78
N MET A 71 -13.25 -24.56 -23.92
CA MET A 71 -14.69 -24.88 -24.00
C MET A 71 -15.08 -26.29 -23.53
N ALA A 72 -14.10 -27.19 -23.35
CA ALA A 72 -14.30 -28.56 -22.92
C ALA A 72 -14.00 -28.79 -21.42
N THR A 73 -13.64 -27.75 -20.65
CA THR A 73 -13.38 -27.85 -19.21
C THR A 73 -13.96 -26.64 -18.48
N ASP A 74 -14.52 -26.88 -17.29
CA ASP A 74 -15.03 -25.80 -16.43
C ASP A 74 -13.92 -25.22 -15.53
N MET A 75 -12.70 -25.76 -15.60
CA MET A 75 -11.58 -25.37 -14.74
C MET A 75 -10.65 -24.35 -15.42
N GLY A 76 -10.59 -23.14 -14.86
CA GLY A 76 -9.59 -22.12 -15.18
C GLY A 76 -8.33 -22.26 -14.32
N ALA A 77 -7.34 -21.39 -14.53
CA ALA A 77 -6.24 -21.20 -13.57
C ALA A 77 -5.80 -19.72 -13.56
N ALA A 78 -5.41 -19.25 -12.38
CA ALA A 78 -4.79 -17.95 -12.19
C ALA A 78 -3.33 -18.14 -11.77
N TYR A 79 -2.48 -17.26 -12.27
CA TYR A 79 -1.03 -17.26 -12.13
C TYR A 79 -0.62 -15.91 -11.58
N MET A 80 0.35 -15.89 -10.66
CA MET A 80 0.85 -14.67 -10.03
C MET A 80 2.19 -14.93 -9.35
N ILE A 81 2.90 -13.85 -9.05
CA ILE A 81 4.10 -13.89 -8.22
C ILE A 81 3.75 -13.31 -6.85
N ILE A 82 4.03 -14.05 -5.78
CA ILE A 82 3.83 -13.62 -4.40
C ILE A 82 5.18 -13.46 -3.72
N GLU A 83 5.40 -12.31 -3.09
CA GLU A 83 6.59 -11.97 -2.32
C GLU A 83 6.17 -11.54 -0.91
N SER A 84 7.02 -11.83 0.08
CA SER A 84 6.89 -11.29 1.44
C SER A 84 8.24 -10.85 1.97
N ASP A 85 8.25 -9.84 2.82
CA ASP A 85 9.43 -9.38 3.57
C ASP A 85 9.65 -10.14 4.89
N ALA A 86 8.74 -11.07 5.22
CA ALA A 86 8.83 -11.93 6.40
C ALA A 86 8.53 -13.40 6.07
N GLU A 87 8.75 -14.26 7.07
CA GLU A 87 8.35 -15.67 7.00
C GLU A 87 6.84 -15.77 7.19
N ASP A 88 6.15 -16.37 6.21
CA ASP A 88 4.70 -16.55 6.21
C ASP A 88 4.29 -17.85 5.50
N GLU A 89 2.98 -18.10 5.39
CA GLU A 89 2.42 -19.27 4.74
C GLU A 89 1.19 -18.90 3.91
N LEU A 90 1.22 -19.22 2.63
CA LEU A 90 0.04 -19.15 1.76
C LEU A 90 -0.87 -20.33 2.09
N VAL A 91 -1.90 -20.09 2.88
CA VAL A 91 -2.83 -21.13 3.38
C VAL A 91 -4.06 -21.37 2.50
N GLY A 92 -4.19 -20.64 1.40
CA GLY A 92 -5.30 -20.83 0.46
C GLY A 92 -5.55 -19.64 -0.44
N ALA A 93 -6.56 -19.77 -1.29
CA ALA A 93 -7.04 -18.73 -2.18
C ALA A 93 -8.57 -18.79 -2.28
N SER A 94 -9.18 -17.65 -2.59
CA SER A 94 -10.62 -17.55 -2.78
C SER A 94 -10.95 -16.54 -3.87
N VAL A 95 -11.99 -16.82 -4.64
CA VAL A 95 -12.62 -15.87 -5.56
C VAL A 95 -14.10 -15.77 -5.25
N ASP A 96 -14.76 -14.74 -5.80
CA ASP A 96 -16.20 -14.63 -5.72
C ASP A 96 -16.88 -15.82 -6.42
N MET A 97 -18.03 -16.27 -5.90
CA MET A 97 -18.76 -17.42 -6.45
C MET A 97 -19.22 -17.21 -7.89
N SER A 98 -19.31 -15.96 -8.37
CA SER A 98 -19.57 -15.65 -9.78
C SER A 98 -18.39 -15.99 -10.71
N VAL A 99 -17.18 -16.17 -10.15
CA VAL A 99 -15.97 -16.55 -10.89
C VAL A 99 -15.76 -18.06 -10.87
N ALA A 100 -15.78 -18.68 -9.68
CA ALA A 100 -15.64 -20.13 -9.52
C ALA A 100 -16.36 -20.62 -8.26
N MET A 101 -16.93 -21.83 -8.34
CA MET A 101 -17.55 -22.48 -7.17
C MET A 101 -16.53 -22.99 -6.15
N MET A 102 -15.30 -23.28 -6.59
CA MET A 102 -14.22 -23.81 -5.77
C MET A 102 -12.89 -23.20 -6.22
N THR A 103 -11.99 -22.99 -5.27
CA THR A 103 -10.63 -22.49 -5.52
C THR A 103 -9.66 -23.37 -4.74
N GLU A 104 -8.62 -23.83 -5.41
CA GLU A 104 -7.59 -24.70 -4.86
C GLU A 104 -6.22 -24.12 -5.25
N VAL A 105 -5.24 -24.28 -4.36
CA VAL A 105 -3.84 -23.97 -4.66
C VAL A 105 -3.16 -25.26 -5.08
N HIS A 106 -2.50 -25.26 -6.24
CA HIS A 106 -1.86 -26.45 -6.79
C HIS A 106 -0.35 -26.21 -6.93
N GLU A 107 0.46 -27.17 -6.51
CA GLU A 107 1.88 -27.19 -6.81
C GLU A 107 2.18 -28.18 -7.94
N THR A 108 3.24 -27.91 -8.72
CA THR A 108 3.75 -28.87 -9.70
C THR A 108 4.91 -29.65 -9.11
N VAL A 109 4.77 -30.97 -9.01
CA VAL A 109 5.80 -31.87 -8.49
C VAL A 109 6.18 -32.95 -9.49
N THR A 110 7.44 -33.38 -9.44
CA THR A 110 7.93 -34.53 -10.20
C THR A 110 7.65 -35.81 -9.44
N VAL A 111 6.88 -36.72 -10.03
CA VAL A 111 6.61 -38.06 -9.49
C VAL A 111 6.89 -39.09 -10.58
N ASP A 112 7.71 -40.09 -10.26
CA ASP A 112 8.08 -41.19 -11.16
C ASP A 112 8.56 -40.75 -12.55
N GLY A 113 9.26 -39.60 -12.61
CA GLY A 113 9.78 -39.02 -13.85
C GLY A 113 8.76 -38.23 -14.69
N GLY A 114 7.53 -38.08 -14.22
CA GLY A 114 6.50 -37.21 -14.80
C GLY A 114 6.21 -35.98 -13.93
N MET A 115 5.74 -34.90 -14.56
CA MET A 115 5.22 -33.73 -13.85
C MET A 115 3.74 -33.94 -13.57
N LYS A 116 3.30 -33.72 -12.33
CA LYS A 116 1.89 -33.68 -11.95
C LYS A 116 1.60 -32.39 -11.19
N MET A 117 0.35 -31.92 -11.27
CA MET A 117 -0.15 -30.91 -10.34
C MET A 117 -0.97 -31.59 -9.25
N GLN A 118 -0.82 -31.12 -8.02
CA GLN A 118 -1.61 -31.59 -6.88
C GLN A 118 -2.03 -30.42 -6.01
N GLU A 119 -3.23 -30.52 -5.43
CA GLU A 119 -3.69 -29.58 -4.42
C GLU A 119 -2.76 -29.62 -3.20
N VAL A 120 -2.50 -28.43 -2.65
CA VAL A 120 -1.79 -28.25 -1.39
C VAL A 120 -2.62 -27.39 -0.45
N SER A 121 -2.59 -27.76 0.83
CA SER A 121 -3.24 -26.97 1.89
C SER A 121 -2.47 -25.70 2.22
N SER A 122 -1.16 -25.68 1.92
CA SER A 122 -0.34 -24.51 2.16
C SER A 122 0.99 -24.52 1.40
N ILE A 123 1.54 -23.33 1.16
CA ILE A 123 2.89 -23.11 0.60
C ILE A 123 3.64 -22.11 1.49
N LYS A 124 4.86 -22.46 1.91
CA LYS A 124 5.70 -21.57 2.70
C LYS A 124 6.14 -20.37 1.86
N VAL A 125 5.96 -19.16 2.40
CA VAL A 125 6.49 -17.91 1.85
C VAL A 125 7.68 -17.51 2.72
N THR A 126 8.85 -17.32 2.12
CA THR A 126 10.03 -16.84 2.85
C THR A 126 10.53 -15.56 2.21
N PRO A 127 11.18 -14.68 2.99
CA PRO A 127 11.90 -13.56 2.42
C PRO A 127 12.86 -14.04 1.33
N GLU A 128 13.02 -13.23 0.28
CA GLU A 128 13.97 -13.46 -0.82
C GLU A 128 13.63 -14.63 -1.78
N MET A 129 12.58 -15.42 -1.53
CA MET A 129 12.11 -16.47 -2.44
C MET A 129 10.68 -16.19 -2.90
N PRO A 130 10.49 -15.45 -4.02
CA PRO A 130 9.18 -15.26 -4.62
C PRO A 130 8.56 -16.59 -4.99
N ILE A 131 7.26 -16.75 -4.72
CA ILE A 131 6.49 -17.90 -5.17
C ILE A 131 5.91 -17.57 -6.54
N GLU A 132 6.29 -18.34 -7.55
CA GLU A 132 5.67 -18.31 -8.87
C GLU A 132 4.58 -19.37 -8.94
N MET A 133 3.34 -18.93 -9.18
CA MET A 133 2.17 -19.80 -9.39
C MET A 133 1.77 -19.82 -10.84
#